data_AF-A0CGZ1-F1
#
_entry.id   AF-A0CGZ1-F1
#
_cell.length_a   1.000
_cell.length_b   1.000
_cell.length_c   1.000
_cell.angle_alpha   90.00
_cell.angle_beta   90.00
_cell.angle_gamma   90.00
#
_symmetry.space_group_name_H-M   'P 1'
#
loop_
_entity.id
_entity.type
_entity.pdbx_description
1 polymer ?
#
loop_
_entity_poly.entity_id
_entity_poly.type
_entity_poly.pdbx_seq_one_letter_code
_entity_poly.pdbx_strand_id
1 'polypeptide(L)'
;MIHASEEHIEQVADLQLINKNMLQETFLKKMRKRENIKQNYTERRKKIKLQQHSRPKFEDLICPICLEIFQKVTTTQCGHAFCEMCIFDSLMRKAECPVCRVKIKTHSFQYCESFDNRIVDLVNQYGDKAQIEHFQNRRQEMEQWNKSKLVDNMAIDQKVDIMDQQFIWCVATIQQIGKKELFIHYDGWGKEYDEFIPLQSNRIAPLGLYTSREDIPKYQPERRQFAEILEFINQHGELSTQNILPD
;
A
#
# COMPACT_ATOMS: atom_id res chain seq x y z
N MET A 1 91.79 4.54 -7.03
CA MET A 1 90.52 3.77 -7.01
C MET A 1 89.62 4.08 -5.79
N ILE A 2 90.11 4.72 -4.73
CA ILE A 2 89.34 4.94 -3.47
C ILE A 2 88.54 6.28 -3.48
N HIS A 3 89.03 7.34 -4.13
CA HIS A 3 88.32 8.63 -4.19
C HIS A 3 87.00 8.58 -4.99
N ALA A 4 86.94 7.82 -6.08
CA ALA A 4 85.72 7.67 -6.88
C ALA A 4 84.61 6.90 -6.15
N SER A 5 84.92 6.14 -5.07
CA SER A 5 83.91 5.44 -4.28
C SER A 5 83.29 6.32 -3.18
N GLU A 6 84.04 7.25 -2.59
CA GLU A 6 83.52 8.13 -1.52
C GLU A 6 82.53 9.16 -2.06
N GLU A 7 82.85 9.81 -3.19
CA GLU A 7 81.97 10.77 -3.86
C GLU A 7 80.66 10.10 -4.35
N HIS A 8 80.75 8.84 -4.76
CA HIS A 8 79.60 8.04 -5.18
C HIS A 8 78.74 7.57 -3.98
N ILE A 9 79.35 7.38 -2.80
CA ILE A 9 78.63 7.07 -1.55
C ILE A 9 77.86 8.31 -1.05
N GLU A 10 78.49 9.50 -1.12
CA GLU A 10 77.88 10.77 -0.72
C GLU A 10 76.70 11.14 -1.61
N GLN A 11 76.83 11.00 -2.94
CA GLN A 11 75.72 11.20 -3.88
C GLN A 11 74.56 10.22 -3.65
N VAL A 12 74.84 8.96 -3.29
CA VAL A 12 73.78 7.99 -2.96
C VAL A 12 73.09 8.35 -1.65
N ALA A 13 73.82 8.84 -0.64
CA ALA A 13 73.25 9.30 0.62
C ALA A 13 72.34 10.52 0.43
N ASP A 14 72.75 11.48 -0.40
CA ASP A 14 71.95 12.66 -0.74
C ASP A 14 70.67 12.30 -1.51
N LEU A 15 70.77 11.38 -2.49
CA LEU A 15 69.61 10.88 -3.23
C LEU A 15 68.63 10.12 -2.30
N GLN A 16 69.13 9.38 -1.31
CA GLN A 16 68.30 8.72 -0.31
C GLN A 16 67.59 9.73 0.61
N LEU A 17 68.29 10.79 1.02
CA LEU A 17 67.72 11.87 1.84
C LEU A 17 66.63 12.64 1.08
N ILE A 18 66.87 12.97 -0.19
CA ILE A 18 65.89 13.62 -1.07
C ILE A 18 64.65 12.74 -1.24
N ASN A 19 64.82 11.43 -1.52
CA ASN A 19 63.70 10.50 -1.65
C ASN A 19 62.89 10.36 -0.36
N LYS A 20 63.56 10.35 0.80
CA LYS A 20 62.90 10.32 2.12
C LYS A 20 62.08 11.59 2.38
N ASN A 21 62.63 12.76 2.08
CA ASN A 21 61.94 14.04 2.23
C ASN A 21 60.74 14.16 1.28
N MET A 22 60.89 13.70 0.03
CA MET A 22 59.80 13.63 -0.96
C MET A 22 58.68 12.68 -0.53
N LEU A 23 59.03 11.53 0.06
CA LEU A 23 58.04 10.58 0.59
C LEU A 23 57.29 11.15 1.80
N GLN A 24 57.99 11.87 2.69
CA GLN A 24 57.38 12.53 3.84
C GLN A 24 56.44 13.68 3.42
N GLU A 25 56.85 14.50 2.44
CA GLU A 25 56.02 15.54 1.82
C GLU A 25 54.74 14.98 1.19
N THR A 26 54.87 13.91 0.41
CA THR A 26 53.71 13.27 -0.25
C THR A 26 52.77 12.60 0.76
N PHE A 27 53.30 12.02 1.83
CA PHE A 27 52.52 11.49 2.94
C PHE A 27 51.74 12.60 3.67
N LEU A 28 52.40 13.71 4.00
CA LEU A 28 51.76 14.87 4.64
C LEU A 28 50.67 15.49 3.75
N LYS A 29 50.90 15.60 2.43
CA LYS A 29 49.90 16.06 1.46
C LYS A 29 48.68 15.12 1.42
N LYS A 30 48.89 13.80 1.46
CA LYS A 30 47.79 12.81 1.54
C LYS A 30 47.01 12.91 2.86
N MET A 31 47.70 13.11 3.99
CA MET A 31 47.06 13.29 5.30
C MET A 31 46.19 14.55 5.33
N ARG A 32 46.72 15.72 4.93
CA ARG A 32 45.96 16.98 4.85
C ARG A 32 44.75 16.86 3.91
N LYS A 33 44.89 16.17 2.77
CA LYS A 33 43.77 15.90 1.85
C LYS A 33 42.67 15.08 2.53
N ARG A 34 43.02 14.06 3.32
CA ARG A 34 42.04 13.25 4.09
C ARG A 34 41.34 14.08 5.17
N GLU A 35 42.07 14.95 5.87
CA GLU A 35 41.49 15.85 6.87
C GLU A 35 40.53 16.86 6.23
N ASN A 36 40.92 17.48 5.12
CA ASN A 36 40.04 18.40 4.37
C ASN A 36 38.78 17.71 3.87
N ILE A 37 38.86 16.45 3.40
CA ILE A 37 37.68 15.66 3.01
C ILE A 37 36.78 15.41 4.22
N LYS A 38 37.35 15.03 5.37
CA LYS A 38 36.58 14.82 6.60
C LYS A 38 35.89 16.10 7.09
N GLN A 39 36.60 17.23 7.05
CA GLN A 39 36.06 18.54 7.41
C GLN A 39 34.95 19.00 6.44
N ASN A 40 35.17 18.87 5.14
CA ASN A 40 34.13 19.17 4.14
C ASN A 40 32.88 18.31 4.33
N TYR A 41 33.03 17.03 4.67
CA TYR A 41 31.91 16.15 4.96
C TYR A 41 31.13 16.60 6.22
N THR A 42 31.82 16.94 7.31
CA THR A 42 31.16 17.41 8.54
C THR A 42 30.49 18.78 8.36
N GLU A 43 31.10 19.71 7.64
CA GLU A 43 30.49 21.01 7.32
C GLU A 43 29.26 20.87 6.44
N ARG A 44 29.33 20.04 5.39
CA ARG A 44 28.19 19.80 4.49
C ARG A 44 27.02 19.16 5.25
N ARG A 45 27.30 18.24 6.18
CA ARG A 45 26.30 17.65 7.09
C ARG A 45 25.69 18.68 8.04
N LYS A 46 26.48 19.62 8.57
CA LYS A 46 25.98 20.75 9.40
C LYS A 46 25.10 21.70 8.58
N LYS A 47 25.49 22.06 7.35
CA LYS A 47 24.69 22.90 6.44
C LYS A 47 23.37 22.24 6.06
N ILE A 48 23.37 20.93 5.76
CA ILE A 48 22.13 20.17 5.51
C ILE A 48 21.21 20.20 6.74
N LYS A 49 21.74 20.00 7.95
CA LYS A 49 20.95 20.13 9.19
C LYS A 49 20.40 21.55 9.40
N LEU A 50 21.18 22.59 9.07
CA LEU A 50 20.74 23.98 9.18
C LEU A 50 19.63 24.32 8.17
N GLN A 51 19.68 23.75 6.96
CA GLN A 51 18.66 23.92 5.93
C GLN A 51 17.36 23.15 6.22
N GLN A 52 17.41 22.14 7.09
CA GLN A 52 16.24 21.37 7.55
C GLN A 52 15.36 22.13 8.57
N HIS A 53 15.70 23.38 8.93
CA HIS A 53 14.90 24.21 9.83
C HIS A 53 13.73 24.95 9.15
N SER A 54 13.50 24.79 7.84
CA SER A 54 12.23 25.24 7.25
C SER A 54 11.11 24.34 7.76
N ARG A 55 10.11 24.91 8.45
CA ARG A 55 8.90 24.20 8.86
C ARG A 55 8.32 23.46 7.64
N PRO A 56 8.07 22.14 7.72
CA PRO A 56 7.48 21.43 6.60
C PRO A 56 6.13 22.05 6.28
N LYS A 57 5.84 22.24 4.99
CA LYS A 57 4.50 22.63 4.56
C LYS A 57 3.63 21.38 4.64
N PHE A 58 2.67 21.38 5.55
CA PHE A 58 1.70 20.28 5.66
C PHE A 58 0.83 20.13 4.41
N GLU A 59 0.77 21.16 3.56
CA GLU A 59 0.10 21.16 2.25
C GLU A 59 0.52 19.99 1.35
N ASP A 60 1.80 19.60 1.39
CA ASP A 60 2.33 18.48 0.60
C ASP A 60 1.93 17.10 1.16
N LEU A 61 1.29 17.08 2.35
CA LEU A 61 0.90 15.88 3.08
C LEU A 61 -0.63 15.70 3.11
N ILE A 62 -1.36 16.39 2.24
CA ILE A 62 -2.82 16.39 2.21
C ILE A 62 -3.36 15.33 1.25
N CYS A 63 -4.32 14.56 1.73
CA CYS A 63 -5.11 13.65 0.91
C CYS A 63 -6.08 14.42 0.01
N PRO A 64 -6.09 14.18 -1.31
CA PRO A 64 -6.94 14.94 -2.23
C PRO A 64 -8.43 14.58 -2.12
N ILE A 65 -8.80 13.51 -1.38
CA ILE A 65 -10.20 13.11 -1.18
C ILE A 65 -10.80 13.81 0.05
N CYS A 66 -10.13 13.68 1.20
CA CYS A 66 -10.66 14.24 2.46
C CYS A 66 -10.10 15.61 2.81
N LEU A 67 -9.11 16.11 2.05
CA LEU A 67 -8.47 17.42 2.22
C LEU A 67 -7.78 17.61 3.59
N GLU A 68 -7.40 16.50 4.21
CA GLU A 68 -6.70 16.45 5.50
C GLU A 68 -5.34 15.74 5.37
N ILE A 69 -4.50 15.85 6.41
CA ILE A 69 -3.22 15.14 6.46
C ILE A 69 -3.45 13.62 6.29
N PHE A 70 -2.62 13.00 5.44
CA PHE A 70 -2.75 11.58 5.12
C PHE A 70 -2.78 10.67 6.36
N GLN A 71 -3.64 9.67 6.30
CA GLN A 71 -3.77 8.60 7.28
C GLN A 71 -3.50 7.27 6.58
N LYS A 72 -2.45 6.54 6.97
CA LYS A 72 -2.04 5.28 6.32
C LYS A 72 -1.87 5.48 4.82
N VAL A 73 -0.85 6.25 4.43
CA VAL A 73 -0.65 6.64 3.02
C VAL A 73 -0.63 5.41 2.13
N THR A 74 -1.55 5.39 1.17
CA THR A 74 -1.71 4.32 0.21
C THR A 74 -1.56 4.88 -1.19
N THR A 75 -0.68 4.26 -1.97
CA THR A 75 -0.43 4.66 -3.36
C THR A 75 -1.12 3.71 -4.32
N THR A 76 -1.70 4.28 -5.36
CA THR A 76 -2.26 3.52 -6.48
C THR A 76 -1.17 3.22 -7.52
N GLN A 77 -1.41 2.25 -8.41
CA GLN A 77 -0.49 1.90 -9.50
C GLN A 77 -0.15 3.07 -10.45
N CYS A 78 -0.96 4.14 -10.45
CA CYS A 78 -0.69 5.35 -11.23
C CYS A 78 0.17 6.39 -10.49
N GLY A 79 0.58 6.10 -9.25
CA GLY A 79 1.46 6.95 -8.42
C GLY A 79 0.75 7.95 -7.52
N HIS A 80 -0.58 8.14 -7.62
CA HIS A 80 -1.33 9.03 -6.73
C HIS A 80 -1.52 8.40 -5.35
N ALA A 81 -1.37 9.23 -4.31
CA ALA A 81 -1.46 8.88 -2.91
C ALA A 81 -2.75 9.38 -2.25
N PHE A 82 -3.28 8.59 -1.32
CA PHE A 82 -4.52 8.84 -0.59
C PHE A 82 -4.42 8.27 0.83
N CYS A 83 -5.36 8.64 1.71
CA CYS A 83 -5.58 7.84 2.91
C CYS A 83 -6.13 6.47 2.52
N GLU A 84 -5.74 5.42 3.26
CA GLU A 84 -6.19 4.04 3.01
C GLU A 84 -7.72 3.92 2.88
N MET A 85 -8.46 4.37 3.90
CA MET A 85 -9.94 4.37 3.86
C MET A 85 -10.52 5.17 2.71
N CYS A 86 -9.92 6.32 2.36
CA CYS A 86 -10.43 7.18 1.29
C CYS A 86 -10.31 6.53 -0.09
N ILE A 87 -9.15 5.95 -0.40
CA ILE A 87 -8.99 5.26 -1.70
C ILE A 87 -9.77 3.96 -1.75
N PHE A 88 -9.81 3.22 -0.64
CA PHE A 88 -10.63 2.01 -0.54
C PHE A 88 -12.09 2.32 -0.89
N ASP A 89 -12.69 3.30 -0.21
CA ASP A 89 -14.09 3.68 -0.41
C ASP A 89 -14.37 4.25 -1.82
N SER A 90 -13.42 5.00 -2.39
CA SER A 90 -13.56 5.47 -3.78
C SER A 90 -13.56 4.32 -4.78
N LEU A 91 -12.64 3.36 -4.62
CA LEU A 91 -12.53 2.21 -5.53
C LEU A 91 -13.72 1.27 -5.40
N MET A 92 -14.35 1.23 -4.24
CA MET A 92 -15.60 0.50 -4.02
C MET A 92 -16.73 0.97 -4.93
N ARG A 93 -16.82 2.26 -5.21
CA ARG A 93 -17.83 2.80 -6.14
C ARG A 93 -17.39 2.67 -7.59
N LYS A 94 -16.12 2.96 -7.87
CA LYS A 94 -15.58 2.94 -9.22
C LYS A 94 -14.09 2.62 -9.20
N ALA A 95 -13.68 1.57 -9.90
CA ALA A 95 -12.29 1.10 -10.00
C ALA A 95 -11.37 2.02 -10.83
N GLU A 96 -11.34 3.31 -10.51
CA GLU A 96 -10.56 4.36 -11.17
C GLU A 96 -9.89 5.27 -10.13
N CYS A 97 -8.71 5.78 -10.46
CA CYS A 97 -8.03 6.78 -9.63
C CYS A 97 -8.88 8.08 -9.54
N PRO A 98 -9.17 8.60 -8.34
CA PRO A 98 -9.91 9.85 -8.15
C PRO A 98 -9.26 11.07 -8.84
N VAL A 99 -7.94 11.06 -9.00
CA VAL A 99 -7.18 12.21 -9.54
C VAL A 99 -7.06 12.14 -11.06
N CYS A 100 -6.57 11.02 -11.60
CA CYS A 100 -6.26 10.89 -13.04
C CYS A 100 -7.20 9.97 -13.81
N ARG A 101 -8.18 9.34 -13.14
CA ARG A 101 -9.19 8.42 -13.72
C ARG A 101 -8.63 7.17 -14.41
N VAL A 102 -7.34 6.89 -14.24
CA VAL A 102 -6.74 5.63 -14.70
C VAL A 102 -7.40 4.47 -13.97
N LYS A 103 -7.85 3.46 -14.73
CA LYS A 103 -8.43 2.24 -14.16
C LYS A 103 -7.42 1.52 -13.28
N ILE A 104 -7.84 1.15 -12.08
CA ILE A 104 -7.05 0.38 -11.13
C ILE A 104 -7.37 -1.09 -11.36
N LYS A 105 -6.36 -1.90 -11.66
CA LYS A 105 -6.56 -3.31 -12.06
C LYS A 105 -6.69 -4.25 -10.87
N THR A 106 -6.16 -3.84 -9.72
CA THR A 106 -6.12 -4.64 -8.50
C THR A 106 -6.45 -3.75 -7.31
N HIS A 107 -7.27 -4.22 -6.40
CA HIS A 107 -7.45 -3.59 -5.09
C HIS A 107 -6.27 -3.92 -4.15
N SER A 108 -5.08 -4.12 -4.70
CA SER A 108 -3.85 -4.34 -3.94
C SER A 108 -3.31 -2.99 -3.48
N PHE A 109 -3.61 -2.61 -2.25
CA PHE A 109 -3.15 -1.37 -1.66
C PHE A 109 -1.67 -1.49 -1.30
N GLN A 110 -0.83 -0.60 -1.84
CA GLN A 110 0.56 -0.47 -1.41
C GLN A 110 0.64 0.61 -0.33
N TYR A 111 0.56 0.15 0.92
CA TYR A 111 0.88 0.96 2.09
C TYR A 111 2.38 1.29 2.10
N CYS A 112 2.72 2.57 2.24
CA CYS A 112 4.09 3.02 2.32
C CYS A 112 4.46 3.35 3.77
N GLU A 113 4.98 2.37 4.50
CA GLU A 113 5.29 2.50 5.93
C GLU A 113 6.29 3.63 6.20
N SER A 114 7.34 3.75 5.39
CA SER A 114 8.36 4.79 5.57
C SER A 114 7.79 6.19 5.38
N PHE A 115 6.85 6.37 4.44
CA PHE A 115 6.20 7.66 4.23
C PHE A 115 5.22 7.97 5.37
N ASP A 116 4.43 6.98 5.78
CA ASP A 116 3.48 7.12 6.88
C ASP A 116 4.17 7.46 8.22
N ASN A 117 5.27 6.78 8.54
CA ASN A 117 6.09 7.08 9.72
C ASN A 117 6.66 8.51 9.66
N ARG A 118 7.12 8.93 8.47
CA ARG A 118 7.63 10.29 8.28
C ARG A 118 6.55 11.34 8.52
N ILE A 119 5.31 11.10 8.09
CA ILE A 119 4.19 12.02 8.35
C ILE A 119 3.92 12.13 9.84
N VAL A 120 3.89 11.00 10.57
CA VAL A 120 3.71 10.99 12.04
C VAL A 120 4.78 11.84 12.73
N ASP A 121 6.05 11.64 12.38
CA ASP A 121 7.15 12.42 12.96
C ASP A 121 6.98 13.91 12.69
N LEU A 122 6.62 14.29 11.46
CA LEU A 122 6.44 15.68 11.08
C LEU A 122 5.26 16.34 11.81
N VAL A 123 4.13 15.64 11.95
CA VAL A 123 2.97 16.13 12.69
C VAL A 123 3.31 16.31 14.17
N ASN A 124 3.93 15.31 14.79
CA ASN A 124 4.31 15.38 16.21
C ASN A 124 5.39 16.45 16.49
N GLN A 125 6.29 16.69 15.53
CA GLN A 125 7.37 17.66 15.70
C GLN A 125 6.94 19.11 15.41
N TYR A 126 6.05 19.34 14.44
CA TYR A 126 5.76 20.68 13.91
C TYR A 126 4.27 21.08 13.91
N GLY A 127 3.36 20.16 14.25
CA GLY A 127 1.94 20.44 14.40
C GLY A 127 1.66 21.21 15.69
N ASP A 128 0.67 22.08 15.68
CA ASP A 128 0.13 22.61 16.93
C ASP A 128 -0.71 21.55 17.67
N LYS A 129 -1.11 21.85 18.91
CA LYS A 129 -1.85 20.91 19.76
C LYS A 129 -3.15 20.41 19.10
N ALA A 130 -3.90 21.31 18.46
CA ALA A 130 -5.18 20.95 17.83
C ALA A 130 -4.97 20.09 16.58
N GLN A 131 -3.95 20.40 15.78
CA GLN A 131 -3.55 19.61 14.62
C GLN A 131 -3.10 18.20 15.01
N ILE A 132 -2.27 18.07 16.05
CA ILE A 132 -1.80 16.78 16.56
C ILE A 132 -2.99 15.94 17.05
N GLU A 133 -3.86 16.54 17.86
CA GLU A 133 -5.05 15.86 18.40
C GLU A 133 -5.98 15.39 17.27
N HIS A 134 -6.28 16.27 16.29
CA HIS A 134 -7.09 15.90 15.13
C HIS A 134 -6.48 14.74 14.33
N PHE A 135 -5.17 14.82 14.05
CA PHE A 135 -4.45 13.76 13.35
C PHE A 135 -4.51 12.42 14.10
N GLN A 136 -4.38 12.44 15.43
CA GLN A 136 -4.45 11.24 16.27
C GLN A 136 -5.87 10.65 16.32
N ASN A 137 -6.91 11.48 16.41
CA ASN A 137 -8.29 11.00 16.38
C ASN A 137 -8.60 10.30 15.05
N ARG A 138 -8.18 10.91 13.94
CA ARG A 138 -8.33 10.31 12.60
C ARG A 138 -7.55 9.01 12.42
N ARG A 139 -6.38 8.87 13.06
CA ARG A 139 -5.64 7.59 13.12
C ARG A 139 -6.44 6.52 13.85
N GLN A 140 -7.01 6.85 15.01
CA GLN A 140 -7.80 5.91 15.81
C GLN A 140 -9.06 5.45 15.06
N GLU A 141 -9.76 6.38 14.41
CA GLU A 141 -10.90 6.07 13.54
C GLU A 141 -10.49 5.09 12.42
N MET A 142 -9.34 5.31 11.78
CA MET A 142 -8.80 4.41 10.76
C MET A 142 -8.50 3.00 11.31
N GLU A 143 -7.91 2.90 12.50
CA GLU A 143 -7.64 1.62 13.14
C GLU A 143 -8.93 0.87 13.52
N GLN A 144 -9.93 1.60 14.00
CA GLN A 144 -11.25 1.03 14.30
C GLN A 144 -11.93 0.54 13.01
N TRP A 145 -11.87 1.32 11.93
CA TRP A 145 -12.37 0.92 10.61
C TRP A 145 -11.64 -0.31 10.06
N ASN A 146 -10.32 -0.40 10.26
CA ASN A 146 -9.55 -1.58 9.86
C ASN A 146 -9.97 -2.83 10.63
N LYS A 147 -10.23 -2.70 11.94
CA LYS A 147 -10.73 -3.81 12.77
C LYS A 147 -12.16 -4.20 12.42
N SER A 148 -13.04 -3.24 12.10
CA SER A 148 -14.45 -3.52 11.80
C SER A 148 -14.66 -4.30 10.49
N LYS A 149 -13.65 -4.35 9.61
CA LYS A 149 -13.67 -5.18 8.39
C LYS A 149 -13.32 -6.64 8.64
N LEU A 150 -12.82 -7.00 9.83
CA LEU A 150 -12.41 -8.36 10.13
C LEU A 150 -13.60 -9.18 10.61
N VAL A 151 -13.61 -10.46 10.24
CA VAL A 151 -14.57 -11.45 10.75
C VAL A 151 -13.80 -12.35 11.71
N ASP A 152 -14.06 -12.18 13.01
CA ASP A 152 -13.51 -13.06 14.04
C ASP A 152 -14.43 -14.26 14.29
N ASN A 153 -13.86 -15.35 14.82
CA ASN A 153 -14.61 -16.55 15.27
C ASN A 153 -15.54 -17.14 14.19
N MET A 154 -15.04 -17.27 12.96
CA MET A 154 -15.80 -17.82 11.84
C MET A 154 -16.38 -19.22 12.13
N ALA A 155 -17.63 -19.46 11.70
CA ALA A 155 -18.33 -20.74 11.85
C ALA A 155 -18.90 -21.25 10.51
N ILE A 156 -19.11 -22.56 10.42
CA ILE A 156 -19.85 -23.18 9.30
C ILE A 156 -21.29 -22.63 9.30
N ASP A 157 -21.86 -22.47 8.11
CA ASP A 157 -23.17 -21.87 7.84
C ASP A 157 -23.30 -20.37 8.17
N GLN A 158 -22.23 -19.75 8.69
CA GLN A 158 -22.19 -18.30 8.86
C GLN A 158 -22.20 -17.61 7.49
N LYS A 159 -23.03 -16.57 7.37
CA LYS A 159 -23.03 -15.66 6.24
C LYS A 159 -22.01 -14.54 6.42
N VAL A 160 -21.31 -14.21 5.34
CA VAL A 160 -20.29 -13.16 5.26
C VAL A 160 -20.39 -12.44 3.93
N ASP A 161 -19.86 -11.23 3.87
CA ASP A 161 -19.67 -10.53 2.60
C ASP A 161 -18.35 -11.00 1.98
N ILE A 162 -18.39 -11.47 0.73
CA ILE A 162 -17.22 -11.89 -0.06
C ILE A 162 -17.12 -11.04 -1.33
N MET A 163 -15.96 -10.43 -1.56
CA MET A 163 -15.64 -9.75 -2.81
C MET A 163 -15.22 -10.80 -3.84
N ASP A 164 -15.83 -10.83 -5.03
CA ASP A 164 -15.47 -11.77 -6.10
C ASP A 164 -14.24 -11.31 -6.93
N GLN A 165 -13.98 -11.98 -8.05
CA GLN A 165 -12.89 -11.63 -8.98
C GLN A 165 -13.19 -10.42 -9.87
N GLN A 166 -14.46 -9.97 -9.91
CA GLN A 166 -14.94 -8.79 -10.61
C GLN A 166 -15.02 -7.57 -9.68
N PHE A 167 -14.54 -7.68 -8.43
CA PHE A 167 -14.58 -6.66 -7.38
C PHE A 167 -15.99 -6.30 -6.90
N ILE A 168 -16.96 -7.23 -7.04
CA ILE A 168 -18.33 -7.08 -6.56
C ILE A 168 -18.48 -7.85 -5.25
N TRP A 169 -19.06 -7.20 -4.22
CA TRP A 169 -19.36 -7.87 -2.96
C TRP A 169 -20.68 -8.62 -3.04
N CYS A 170 -20.65 -9.89 -2.65
CA CYS A 170 -21.78 -10.80 -2.62
C CYS A 170 -21.95 -11.38 -1.22
N VAL A 171 -23.18 -11.78 -0.89
CA VAL A 171 -23.42 -12.59 0.31
C VAL A 171 -22.96 -14.01 0.00
N ALA A 172 -22.19 -14.60 0.90
CA ALA A 172 -21.76 -15.98 0.81
C ALA A 172 -21.92 -16.70 2.15
N THR A 173 -22.11 -18.01 2.08
CA THR A 173 -22.24 -18.90 3.24
C THR A 173 -20.97 -19.76 3.36
N ILE A 174 -20.36 -19.80 4.55
CA ILE A 174 -19.18 -20.64 4.83
C ILE A 174 -19.60 -22.11 4.86
N GLN A 175 -19.11 -22.90 3.91
CA GLN A 175 -19.40 -24.33 3.81
C GLN A 175 -18.37 -25.18 4.56
N GLN A 176 -17.11 -24.77 4.56
CA GLN A 176 -16.03 -25.46 5.27
C GLN A 176 -14.96 -24.48 5.77
N ILE A 177 -14.38 -24.77 6.94
CA ILE A 177 -13.24 -24.03 7.48
C ILE A 177 -12.02 -24.93 7.47
N GLY A 178 -11.06 -24.61 6.60
CA GLY A 178 -9.75 -25.24 6.55
C GLY A 178 -8.74 -24.55 7.49
N LYS A 179 -7.49 -25.02 7.45
CA LYS A 179 -6.40 -24.43 8.27
C LYS A 179 -5.96 -23.04 7.80
N LYS A 180 -6.12 -22.74 6.51
CA LYS A 180 -5.62 -21.50 5.88
C LYS A 180 -6.65 -20.83 4.96
N GLU A 181 -7.77 -21.49 4.69
CA GLU A 181 -8.77 -21.07 3.73
C GLU A 181 -10.16 -21.53 4.14
N LEU A 182 -11.16 -20.83 3.61
CA LEU A 182 -12.58 -21.14 3.72
C LEU A 182 -13.05 -21.69 2.38
N PHE A 183 -13.91 -22.70 2.41
CA PHE A 183 -14.74 -23.04 1.24
C PHE A 183 -16.07 -22.30 1.39
N ILE A 184 -16.44 -21.50 0.39
CA ILE A 184 -17.64 -20.64 0.44
C ILE A 184 -18.58 -20.94 -0.72
N HIS A 185 -19.87 -20.75 -0.46
CA HIS A 185 -20.93 -20.79 -1.47
C HIS A 185 -21.54 -19.39 -1.61
N TYR A 186 -21.63 -18.85 -2.82
CA TYR A 186 -22.29 -17.56 -3.07
C TYR A 186 -23.82 -17.73 -3.08
N ASP A 187 -24.51 -16.99 -2.21
CA ASP A 187 -25.96 -17.06 -2.10
C ASP A 187 -26.64 -16.69 -3.43
N GLY A 188 -27.49 -17.57 -3.94
CA GLY A 188 -28.25 -17.35 -5.18
C GLY A 188 -27.50 -17.73 -6.46
N TRP A 189 -26.29 -18.29 -6.36
CA TRP A 189 -25.49 -18.75 -7.50
C TRP A 189 -25.39 -20.28 -7.52
N GLY A 190 -25.04 -20.84 -8.68
CA GLY A 190 -24.77 -22.27 -8.83
C GLY A 190 -23.46 -22.69 -8.15
N LYS A 191 -23.31 -23.98 -7.84
CA LYS A 191 -22.12 -24.53 -7.14
C LYS A 191 -20.82 -24.39 -7.95
N GLU A 192 -20.93 -24.15 -9.25
CA GLU A 192 -19.78 -23.88 -10.12
C GLU A 192 -19.03 -22.58 -9.77
N TYR A 193 -19.65 -21.69 -8.98
CA TYR A 193 -19.03 -20.45 -8.48
C TYR A 193 -18.43 -20.59 -7.08
N ASP A 194 -18.61 -21.74 -6.41
CA ASP A 194 -18.03 -21.99 -5.10
C ASP A 194 -16.50 -21.95 -5.20
N GLU A 195 -15.84 -21.30 -4.23
CA GLU A 195 -14.38 -21.15 -4.26
C GLU A 195 -13.74 -21.27 -2.88
N PHE A 196 -12.42 -21.43 -2.88
CA PHE A 196 -11.60 -21.35 -1.68
C PHE A 196 -11.07 -19.92 -1.50
N ILE A 197 -11.29 -19.34 -0.33
CA ILE A 197 -10.79 -18.00 0.04
C ILE A 197 -9.78 -18.12 1.18
N PRO A 198 -8.54 -17.61 1.06
CA PRO A 198 -7.59 -17.57 2.16
C PRO A 198 -8.15 -16.81 3.39
N LEU A 199 -7.93 -17.31 4.61
CA LEU A 199 -8.46 -16.72 5.86
C LEU A 199 -8.05 -15.27 6.09
N GLN A 200 -6.89 -14.86 5.56
CA GLN A 200 -6.35 -13.51 5.69
C GLN A 200 -6.60 -12.66 4.43
N SER A 201 -7.52 -13.10 3.57
CA SER A 201 -7.87 -12.38 2.35
C SER A 201 -8.65 -11.11 2.70
N ASN A 202 -8.26 -9.99 2.09
CA ASN A 202 -9.02 -8.73 2.14
C ASN A 202 -10.37 -8.82 1.41
N ARG A 203 -10.70 -9.98 0.81
CA ARG A 203 -11.98 -10.28 0.16
C ARG A 203 -13.07 -10.71 1.14
N ILE A 204 -12.76 -10.88 2.43
CA ILE A 204 -13.73 -11.32 3.46
C ILE A 204 -14.12 -10.13 4.34
N ALA A 205 -15.42 -9.98 4.61
CA ALA A 205 -15.95 -8.95 5.51
C ALA A 205 -17.20 -9.42 6.27
N PRO A 206 -17.54 -8.77 7.40
CA PRO A 206 -18.79 -9.04 8.10
C PRO A 206 -20.01 -8.87 7.19
N LEU A 207 -21.01 -9.73 7.39
CA LEU A 207 -22.26 -9.66 6.64
C LEU A 207 -22.87 -8.26 6.72
N GLY A 208 -23.22 -7.71 5.56
CA GLY A 208 -23.88 -6.42 5.46
C GLY A 208 -22.95 -5.22 5.58
N LEU A 209 -21.64 -5.40 5.75
CA LEU A 209 -20.70 -4.27 5.73
C LEU A 209 -20.64 -3.61 4.33
N TYR A 210 -20.69 -4.43 3.28
CA TYR A 210 -20.64 -3.98 1.89
C TYR A 210 -21.92 -4.32 1.12
N THR A 211 -22.48 -5.52 1.29
CA THR A 211 -23.66 -5.96 0.54
C THR A 211 -24.91 -5.12 0.82
N SER A 212 -24.98 -4.46 1.99
CA SER A 212 -26.04 -3.51 2.33
C SER A 212 -25.91 -2.15 1.65
N ARG A 213 -24.71 -1.76 1.18
CA ARG A 213 -24.46 -0.45 0.59
C ARG A 213 -25.12 -0.32 -0.77
N GLU A 214 -25.86 0.76 -0.99
CA GLU A 214 -26.53 1.03 -2.28
C GLU A 214 -25.63 1.75 -3.29
N ASP A 215 -24.53 2.37 -2.82
CA ASP A 215 -23.65 3.20 -3.63
C ASP A 215 -22.58 2.42 -4.41
N ILE A 216 -22.45 1.10 -4.16
CA ILE A 216 -21.43 0.24 -4.78
C ILE A 216 -22.06 -0.69 -5.83
N PRO A 217 -21.29 -1.17 -6.83
CA PRO A 217 -21.79 -2.12 -7.82
C PRO A 217 -22.36 -3.38 -7.16
N LYS A 218 -23.51 -3.83 -7.66
CA LYS A 218 -24.13 -5.11 -7.32
C LYS A 218 -24.37 -5.89 -8.60
N TYR A 219 -24.31 -7.21 -8.51
CA TYR A 219 -24.99 -8.01 -9.51
C TYR A 219 -26.45 -7.61 -9.50
N GLN A 220 -26.93 -7.12 -10.65
CA GLN A 220 -28.35 -7.03 -10.81
C GLN A 220 -28.85 -8.46 -10.69
N PRO A 221 -29.85 -8.77 -9.83
CA PRO A 221 -30.55 -10.02 -9.95
C PRO A 221 -30.99 -10.02 -11.40
N GLU A 222 -30.41 -10.95 -12.14
CA GLU A 222 -30.66 -11.01 -13.55
C GLU A 222 -32.18 -11.02 -13.68
N ARG A 223 -32.74 -10.07 -14.43
CA ARG A 223 -34.04 -10.26 -15.07
C ARG A 223 -33.90 -11.42 -16.07
N ARG A 224 -33.36 -12.56 -15.65
CA ARG A 224 -33.26 -13.76 -16.45
C ARG A 224 -34.48 -14.57 -16.09
N GLN A 225 -35.23 -14.89 -17.12
CA GLN A 225 -36.31 -15.86 -17.17
C GLN A 225 -37.67 -15.41 -16.63
N PHE A 226 -37.83 -14.64 -15.55
CA PHE A 226 -39.20 -14.37 -15.07
C PHE A 226 -40.06 -13.48 -15.98
N ALA A 227 -39.51 -12.43 -16.59
CA ALA A 227 -40.30 -11.56 -17.47
C ALA A 227 -40.66 -12.25 -18.79
N GLU A 228 -39.73 -13.00 -19.39
CA GLU A 228 -39.94 -13.76 -20.62
C GLU A 228 -40.81 -15.00 -20.37
N ILE A 229 -40.68 -15.69 -19.23
CA ILE A 229 -41.56 -16.79 -18.83
C ILE A 229 -42.96 -16.27 -18.51
N LEU A 230 -43.11 -15.12 -17.84
CA LEU A 230 -44.42 -14.52 -17.58
C LEU A 230 -45.05 -14.00 -18.88
N GLU A 231 -44.29 -13.41 -19.80
CA GLU A 231 -44.79 -13.05 -21.14
C GLU A 231 -45.16 -14.30 -21.94
N PHE A 232 -44.37 -15.37 -21.90
CA PHE A 232 -44.64 -16.63 -22.58
C PHE A 232 -45.87 -17.36 -22.00
N ILE A 233 -46.00 -17.42 -20.66
CA ILE A 233 -47.19 -17.97 -19.98
C ILE A 233 -48.43 -17.12 -20.26
N ASN A 234 -48.30 -15.78 -20.25
CA ASN A 234 -49.40 -14.87 -20.59
C ASN A 234 -49.77 -14.91 -22.09
N GLN A 235 -48.83 -15.22 -22.98
CA GLN A 235 -49.07 -15.33 -24.42
C GLN A 235 -49.56 -16.74 -24.85
N HIS A 236 -49.24 -17.80 -24.12
CA HIS A 236 -49.47 -19.19 -24.58
C HIS A 236 -50.32 -20.06 -23.66
N GLY A 237 -50.73 -19.58 -22.48
CA GLY A 237 -51.61 -20.33 -21.58
C GLY A 237 -50.96 -21.61 -21.01
N GLU A 238 -51.57 -22.16 -19.96
CA GLU A 238 -51.01 -23.25 -19.15
C GLU A 238 -50.56 -24.47 -19.99
N LEU A 239 -49.27 -24.83 -19.89
CA LEU A 239 -48.79 -26.13 -20.36
C LEU A 239 -49.27 -27.21 -19.40
N SER A 240 -50.25 -28.01 -19.85
CA SER A 240 -50.74 -29.18 -19.14
C SER A 240 -49.62 -30.20 -18.91
N THR A 241 -49.52 -30.71 -17.68
CA THR A 241 -48.60 -31.77 -17.25
C THR A 241 -48.94 -33.12 -17.90
N GLN A 242 -48.58 -33.32 -19.17
CA GLN A 242 -48.52 -34.67 -19.76
C GLN A 242 -47.30 -34.77 -20.67
N ASN A 243 -46.46 -35.78 -20.39
CA ASN A 243 -45.27 -36.25 -21.09
C ASN A 243 -43.93 -35.88 -20.45
N ILE A 244 -43.70 -36.46 -19.27
CA ILE A 244 -42.35 -36.82 -18.80
C ILE A 244 -42.32 -38.35 -18.69
N LEU A 245 -41.80 -39.04 -19.70
CA LEU A 245 -41.12 -40.33 -19.58
C LEU A 245 -40.12 -40.44 -20.75
N PRO A 246 -38.83 -40.71 -20.50
CA PRO A 246 -37.85 -40.96 -21.55
C PRO A 246 -37.79 -42.46 -21.92
N ASP A 247 -37.51 -42.73 -23.20
CA ASP A 247 -36.81 -43.96 -23.61
C ASP A 247 -35.31 -43.86 -23.28
#